data_AF-A0A2X3M5C7-F1
#
_entry.id   AF-A0A2X3M5C7-F1
#
_cell.length_a   1.000
_cell.length_b   1.000
_cell.length_c   1.000
_cell.angle_alpha   90.00
_cell.angle_beta   90.00
_cell.angle_gamma   90.00
#
_symmetry.space_group_name_H-M   'P 1'
#
loop_
_entity.id
_entity.type
_entity.pdbx_description
1 polymer ?
#
loop_
_entity_poly.entity_id
_entity_poly.type
_entity_poly.pdbx_seq_one_letter_code
_entity_poly.pdbx_strand_id
1 'polypeptide(L)'
;MLQCTADTLADAVLITTVHAWQHQGKTLFISRKTYRIDGSGQMAITVDVEVASDTPHPARIGLTCQLAQVAERVNWLGLGPQENYPDRLTAACFDRWDLPLSDMYTPYVFPSENGLRCGTRELNYGSHQWRGDFQFNISRYSQQQLMETSHRHLLHAEEGTWLNIDGFHMGIGGDDSWSPSVSAEFQLSAGRYHYQLVWCQK
;
A
#
# COMPACT_ATOMS: atom_id res chain seq x y z
N MET A 1 9.92 -3.34 18.02
CA MET A 1 8.59 -2.92 18.53
C MET A 1 8.82 -2.17 19.83
N LEU A 2 8.25 -0.97 19.98
CA LEU A 2 8.44 -0.13 21.17
C LEU A 2 7.28 -0.30 22.17
N GLN A 3 6.05 -0.45 21.68
CA GLN A 3 4.85 -0.58 22.51
C GLN A 3 3.80 -1.44 21.80
N CYS A 4 3.08 -2.24 22.58
CA CYS A 4 1.86 -2.93 22.18
C CYS A 4 0.94 -3.06 23.41
N THR A 5 -0.24 -2.43 23.37
CA THR A 5 -1.23 -2.48 24.45
C THR A 5 -2.60 -2.82 23.88
N ALA A 6 -3.46 -3.38 24.73
CA ALA A 6 -4.83 -3.72 24.40
C ALA A 6 -5.76 -3.17 25.49
N ASP A 7 -6.78 -2.44 25.05
CA ASP A 7 -7.79 -1.84 25.92
C ASP A 7 -9.17 -2.35 25.49
N THR A 8 -9.98 -2.75 26.47
CA THR A 8 -11.38 -3.13 26.23
C THR A 8 -12.25 -1.88 26.36
N LEU A 9 -12.98 -1.54 25.31
CA LEU A 9 -13.97 -0.47 25.27
C LEU A 9 -15.37 -1.06 25.49
N ALA A 10 -16.38 -0.20 25.63
CA ALA A 10 -17.76 -0.63 25.83
C ALA A 10 -18.30 -1.49 24.67
N ASP A 11 -17.88 -1.21 23.44
CA ASP A 11 -18.40 -1.81 22.20
C ASP A 11 -17.29 -2.35 21.27
N ALA A 12 -16.03 -2.36 21.72
CA ALA A 12 -14.88 -2.68 20.90
C ALA A 12 -13.65 -3.11 21.71
N VAL A 13 -12.66 -3.67 21.03
CA VAL A 13 -11.29 -3.82 21.52
C VAL A 13 -10.38 -2.85 20.77
N LEU A 14 -9.50 -2.16 21.48
CA LEU A 14 -8.53 -1.24 20.92
C LEU A 14 -7.12 -1.78 21.14
N ILE A 15 -6.41 -2.08 20.06
CA ILE A 15 -4.98 -2.42 20.10
C ILE A 15 -4.18 -1.20 19.68
N THR A 16 -3.19 -0.80 20.49
CA THR A 16 -2.30 0.33 20.19
C THR A 16 -0.87 -0.18 20.03
N THR A 17 -0.20 0.17 18.93
CA THR A 17 1.19 -0.25 18.68
C THR A 17 2.08 0.91 18.29
N VAL A 18 3.36 0.85 18.68
CA VAL A 18 4.40 1.79 18.27
C VAL A 18 5.63 1.03 17.81
N HIS A 19 6.13 1.37 16.64
CA HIS A 19 7.32 0.76 16.02
C HIS A 19 8.30 1.83 15.60
N ALA A 20 9.58 1.58 15.77
CA ALA A 20 10.67 2.37 15.20
C ALA A 20 11.50 1.50 14.27
N TRP A 21 11.77 1.99 13.07
CA TRP A 21 12.71 1.39 12.13
C TRP A 21 14.02 2.15 12.21
N GLN A 22 15.10 1.40 12.42
CA GLN A 22 16.42 1.96 12.67
C GLN A 22 17.44 1.32 11.75
N HIS A 23 18.44 2.10 11.34
CA HIS A 23 19.62 1.61 10.66
C HIS A 23 20.86 2.22 11.32
N GLN A 24 21.80 1.38 11.77
CA GLN A 24 23.03 1.80 12.44
C GLN A 24 22.79 2.80 13.59
N GLY A 25 21.74 2.55 14.40
CA GLY A 25 21.39 3.39 15.56
C GLY A 25 20.60 4.66 15.23
N LYS A 26 20.42 5.02 13.95
CA LYS A 26 19.57 6.14 13.52
C LYS A 26 18.13 5.67 13.31
N THR A 27 17.17 6.32 13.97
CA THR A 27 15.74 6.13 13.71
C THR A 27 15.35 6.81 12.40
N LEU A 28 14.82 6.03 11.47
CA LEU A 28 14.37 6.50 10.16
C LEU A 28 12.88 6.80 10.16
N PHE A 29 12.10 5.88 10.75
CA PHE A 29 10.64 5.94 10.76
C PHE A 29 10.10 5.56 12.14
N ILE A 30 9.05 6.26 12.58
CA ILE A 30 8.23 5.83 13.71
C ILE A 30 6.80 5.65 13.20
N SER A 31 6.20 4.48 13.40
CA SER A 31 4.79 4.25 13.08
C SER A 31 4.01 3.95 14.36
N ARG A 32 2.98 4.75 14.59
CA ARG A 32 1.98 4.56 15.64
C ARG A 32 0.68 4.10 14.98
N LYS A 33 0.08 3.06 15.52
CA LYS A 33 -1.14 2.49 14.97
C LYS A 33 -2.14 2.19 16.05
N THR A 34 -3.41 2.41 15.74
CA THR A 34 -4.52 1.85 16.51
C THR A 34 -5.35 0.92 15.62
N TYR A 35 -5.80 -0.18 16.20
CA TYR A 35 -6.72 -1.13 15.59
C TYR A 35 -7.94 -1.23 16.50
N ARG A 36 -9.06 -0.66 16.08
CA ARG A 36 -10.34 -0.73 16.79
C ARG A 36 -11.22 -1.78 16.13
N ILE A 37 -11.50 -2.87 16.84
CA ILE A 37 -12.35 -3.96 16.38
C ILE A 37 -13.67 -3.88 17.16
N ASP A 38 -14.79 -3.66 16.47
CA ASP A 38 -16.09 -3.48 17.11
C ASP A 38 -17.04 -4.67 16.93
N GLY A 39 -18.21 -4.59 17.56
CA GLY A 39 -19.25 -5.62 17.49
C GLY A 39 -19.81 -5.92 16.09
N SER A 40 -19.51 -5.10 15.08
CA SER A 40 -19.87 -5.37 13.68
C SER A 40 -18.84 -6.24 12.95
N GLY A 41 -17.72 -6.59 13.60
CA GLY A 41 -16.62 -7.37 13.01
C GLY A 41 -15.71 -6.54 12.10
N GLN A 42 -15.85 -5.22 12.09
CA GLN A 42 -14.97 -4.32 11.35
C GLN A 42 -13.75 -3.97 12.17
N MET A 43 -12.59 -3.89 11.52
CA MET A 43 -11.35 -3.40 12.11
C MET A 43 -10.97 -2.06 11.48
N ALA A 44 -11.14 -0.98 12.23
CA ALA A 44 -10.64 0.34 11.85
C ALA A 44 -9.17 0.46 12.25
N ILE A 45 -8.33 0.74 11.27
CA ILE A 45 -6.88 0.91 11.40
C ILE A 45 -6.57 2.39 11.21
N THR A 46 -6.00 3.03 12.21
CA THR A 46 -5.43 4.38 12.09
C THR A 46 -3.92 4.30 12.16
N VAL A 47 -3.23 4.98 11.27
CA VAL A 47 -1.77 4.95 11.17
C VAL A 47 -1.22 6.37 11.10
N ASP A 48 -0.33 6.68 12.03
CA ASP A 48 0.47 7.90 12.06
C ASP A 48 1.95 7.54 11.90
N VAL A 49 2.63 8.17 10.94
CA VAL A 49 4.04 7.93 10.65
C VAL A 49 4.83 9.22 10.77
N GLU A 50 5.93 9.17 11.50
CA GLU A 50 7.00 10.18 11.48
C GLU A 50 8.17 9.67 10.64
N VAL A 51 8.69 10.54 9.78
CA VAL A 51 9.86 10.29 8.92
C VAL A 51 10.97 11.25 9.35
N ALA A 52 12.17 10.74 9.60
CA ALA A 52 13.32 11.56 9.97
C ALA A 52 13.65 12.57 8.86
N SER A 53 13.81 13.85 9.20
CA SER A 53 14.03 14.91 8.20
C SER A 53 15.36 14.80 7.45
N ASP A 54 16.32 14.08 8.00
CA ASP A 54 17.66 13.88 7.46
C ASP A 54 17.82 12.48 6.81
N THR A 55 16.73 11.81 6.47
CA THR A 55 16.71 10.60 5.63
C THR A 55 16.13 10.92 4.26
N PRO A 56 16.54 10.22 3.18
CA PRO A 56 15.87 10.37 1.88
C PRO A 56 14.37 10.12 2.01
N HIS A 57 13.57 10.86 1.23
CA HIS A 57 12.13 10.68 1.22
C HIS A 57 11.78 9.22 0.84
N PRO A 58 10.90 8.55 1.60
CA PRO A 58 10.57 7.15 1.32
C PRO A 58 9.78 7.03 0.03
N ALA A 59 9.92 5.89 -0.66
CA ALA A 59 9.17 5.59 -1.88
C ALA A 59 7.66 5.39 -1.60
N ARG A 60 7.30 4.88 -0.42
CA ARG A 60 5.90 4.69 0.00
C ARG A 60 5.76 4.67 1.52
N ILE A 61 4.55 4.94 1.99
CA ILE A 61 4.13 4.82 3.39
C ILE A 61 2.79 4.06 3.41
N GLY A 62 2.85 2.80 3.84
CA GLY A 62 1.73 1.87 3.73
C GLY A 62 1.87 0.61 4.58
N LEU A 63 0.99 -0.35 4.32
CA LEU A 63 0.97 -1.69 4.89
C LEU A 63 1.07 -2.72 3.75
N THR A 64 1.80 -3.79 4.01
CA THR A 64 1.91 -4.93 3.10
C THR A 64 1.54 -6.21 3.85
N CYS A 65 0.79 -7.09 3.20
CA CYS A 65 0.58 -8.44 3.66
C CYS A 65 0.47 -9.42 2.50
N GLN A 66 0.72 -10.70 2.79
CA GLN A 66 0.43 -11.80 1.90
C GLN A 66 -0.88 -12.44 2.36
N LEU A 67 -1.92 -12.33 1.54
CA LEU A 67 -3.20 -12.97 1.76
C LEU A 67 -3.09 -14.44 1.37
N ALA A 68 -3.63 -15.35 2.17
CA ALA A 68 -3.68 -16.77 1.79
C ALA A 68 -4.57 -17.02 0.56
N GLN A 69 -5.59 -16.18 0.36
CA GLN A 69 -6.54 -16.33 -0.73
C GLN A 69 -5.94 -15.94 -2.08
N VAL A 70 -6.28 -16.70 -3.12
CA VAL A 70 -6.12 -16.34 -4.53
C VAL A 70 -7.52 -16.32 -5.15
N ALA A 71 -8.05 -15.13 -5.43
CA ALA A 71 -9.33 -14.95 -6.09
C ALA A 71 -9.11 -14.49 -7.54
N GLU A 72 -10.05 -14.80 -8.43
CA GLU A 72 -9.91 -14.51 -9.86
C GLU A 72 -10.05 -13.02 -10.19
N ARG A 73 -10.82 -12.27 -9.39
CA ARG A 73 -11.27 -10.91 -9.69
C ARG A 73 -10.88 -9.94 -8.57
N VAL A 74 -10.53 -8.72 -8.97
CA VAL A 74 -10.29 -7.58 -8.11
C VAL A 74 -11.28 -6.49 -8.49
N ASN A 75 -12.05 -6.03 -7.51
CA ASN A 75 -13.05 -4.97 -7.69
C ASN A 75 -12.71 -3.79 -6.80
N TRP A 76 -12.66 -2.58 -7.34
CA TRP A 76 -12.37 -1.38 -6.56
C TRP A 76 -13.19 -0.17 -7.02
N LEU A 77 -13.40 0.77 -6.11
CA LEU A 77 -13.94 2.10 -6.38
C LEU A 77 -12.79 3.10 -6.27
N GLY A 78 -12.33 3.63 -7.40
CA GLY A 78 -11.13 4.48 -7.44
C GLY A 78 -10.69 4.80 -8.86
N LEU A 79 -9.46 5.29 -9.00
CA LEU A 79 -8.88 5.58 -10.31
C LEU A 79 -8.51 4.29 -11.05
N GLY A 80 -8.85 4.23 -12.34
CA GLY A 80 -8.60 3.06 -13.18
C GLY A 80 -9.03 3.26 -14.64
N PRO A 81 -9.13 2.17 -15.43
CA PRO A 81 -8.92 0.78 -15.01
C PRO A 81 -7.43 0.38 -14.92
N GLN A 82 -6.57 1.11 -15.63
CA GLN A 82 -5.15 0.79 -15.78
C GLN A 82 -4.33 1.28 -14.58
N GLU A 83 -3.08 0.82 -14.53
CA GLU A 83 -2.06 1.30 -13.59
C GLU A 83 -1.90 2.83 -13.66
N ASN A 84 -1.87 3.47 -12.49
CA ASN A 84 -1.69 4.90 -12.34
C ASN A 84 -0.92 5.24 -11.05
N TYR A 85 -0.10 6.29 -11.12
CA TYR A 85 0.76 6.78 -10.02
C TYR A 85 0.49 8.27 -9.78
N PRO A 86 0.91 8.86 -8.64
CA PRO A 86 0.59 10.24 -8.27
C PRO A 86 0.88 11.30 -9.36
N ASP A 87 1.98 11.15 -10.09
CA ASP A 87 2.41 12.01 -11.19
C ASP A 87 1.99 11.49 -12.58
N ARG A 88 1.28 10.36 -12.65
CA ARG A 88 0.80 9.73 -13.88
C ARG A 88 -0.60 9.12 -13.70
N LEU A 89 -1.58 9.96 -13.34
CA LEU A 89 -2.97 9.54 -13.08
C LEU A 89 -4.05 10.31 -13.84
N THR A 90 -3.70 11.32 -14.64
CA THR A 90 -4.67 12.23 -15.29
C THR A 90 -5.57 11.53 -16.32
N ALA A 91 -5.10 10.44 -16.92
CA ALA A 91 -5.87 9.63 -17.85
C ALA A 91 -6.81 8.62 -17.15
N ALA A 92 -6.63 8.39 -15.84
CA ALA A 92 -7.46 7.46 -15.09
C ALA A 92 -8.79 8.12 -14.71
N CYS A 93 -9.87 7.37 -14.77
CA CYS A 93 -11.19 7.83 -14.33
C CYS A 93 -11.55 7.21 -12.98
N PHE A 94 -12.23 7.99 -12.14
CA PHE A 94 -12.79 7.50 -10.89
C PHE A 94 -14.10 6.77 -11.18
N ASP A 95 -14.13 5.46 -10.97
CA ASP A 95 -15.33 4.63 -11.16
C ASP A 95 -15.22 3.32 -10.36
N ARG A 96 -16.25 2.49 -10.45
CA ARG A 96 -16.24 1.09 -10.03
C ARG A 96 -15.62 0.23 -11.12
N TRP A 97 -14.41 -0.26 -10.87
CA TRP A 97 -13.69 -1.16 -11.76
C TRP A 97 -13.75 -2.59 -11.27
N ASP A 98 -13.71 -3.53 -12.21
CA ASP A 98 -13.71 -4.97 -11.94
C ASP A 98 -12.86 -5.67 -13.01
N LEU A 99 -11.70 -6.21 -12.62
CA LEU A 99 -10.72 -6.81 -13.52
C LEU A 99 -10.25 -8.18 -13.00
N PRO A 100 -9.73 -9.07 -13.86
CA PRO A 100 -9.06 -10.27 -13.39
C PRO A 100 -7.77 -9.88 -12.64
N LEU A 101 -7.37 -10.69 -11.66
CA LEU A 101 -6.14 -10.46 -10.88
C LEU A 101 -4.90 -10.30 -11.79
N SER A 102 -4.87 -10.99 -12.94
CA SER A 102 -3.80 -10.87 -13.93
C SER A 102 -3.60 -9.46 -14.46
N ASP A 103 -4.68 -8.69 -14.62
CA ASP A 103 -4.64 -7.33 -15.18
C ASP A 103 -4.20 -6.31 -14.13
N MET A 104 -4.11 -6.73 -12.87
CA MET A 104 -3.55 -5.92 -11.79
C MET A 104 -2.02 -5.88 -11.82
N TYR A 105 -1.37 -6.75 -12.61
CA TYR A 105 0.07 -6.78 -12.83
C TYR A 105 0.43 -6.19 -14.21
N THR A 106 1.44 -5.32 -14.25
CA THR A 106 1.99 -4.79 -15.51
C THR A 106 3.27 -5.54 -15.86
N PRO A 107 3.32 -6.26 -17.00
CA PRO A 107 4.42 -7.16 -17.33
C PRO A 107 5.64 -6.45 -17.92
N TYR A 108 6.21 -5.48 -17.21
CA TYR A 108 7.48 -4.85 -17.59
C TYR A 108 8.59 -5.90 -17.76
N VAL A 109 9.38 -5.79 -18.84
CA VAL A 109 10.41 -6.79 -19.16
C VAL A 109 11.44 -6.92 -18.04
N PHE A 110 11.90 -5.78 -17.53
CA PHE A 110 12.67 -5.66 -16.30
C PHE A 110 11.69 -5.39 -15.15
N PRO A 111 11.48 -6.36 -14.23
CA PRO A 111 10.54 -6.21 -13.13
C PRO A 111 10.86 -5.05 -12.19
N SER A 112 9.81 -4.37 -11.72
CA SER A 112 9.85 -3.32 -10.71
C SER A 112 8.52 -3.27 -9.96
N GLU A 113 8.38 -2.36 -9.00
CA GLU A 113 7.06 -1.94 -8.51
C GLU A 113 6.16 -1.59 -9.71
N ASN A 114 4.94 -2.12 -9.71
CA ASN A 114 3.97 -1.95 -10.78
C ASN A 114 2.55 -2.22 -10.26
N GLY A 115 1.55 -1.87 -11.04
CA GLY A 115 0.15 -2.14 -10.78
C GLY A 115 -0.48 -1.25 -9.71
N LEU A 116 0.08 -0.09 -9.39
CA LEU A 116 -0.55 0.84 -8.46
C LEU A 116 -1.85 1.43 -9.04
N ARG A 117 -2.88 1.54 -8.21
CA ARG A 117 -4.12 2.29 -8.48
C ARG A 117 -4.29 3.31 -7.37
N CYS A 118 -4.33 4.58 -7.75
CA CYS A 118 -4.44 5.69 -6.82
C CYS A 118 -5.90 6.04 -6.45
N GLY A 119 -6.06 6.84 -5.39
CA GLY A 119 -7.35 7.43 -5.00
C GLY A 119 -8.48 6.41 -4.81
N THR A 120 -8.15 5.24 -4.26
CA THR A 120 -9.11 4.15 -4.05
C THR A 120 -9.84 4.33 -2.72
N ARG A 121 -11.17 4.24 -2.77
CA ARG A 121 -12.05 4.40 -1.61
C ARG A 121 -12.58 3.08 -1.08
N GLU A 122 -12.67 2.08 -1.94
CA GLU A 122 -13.10 0.72 -1.60
C GLU A 122 -12.32 -0.27 -2.47
N LEU A 123 -11.79 -1.33 -1.87
CA LEU A 123 -11.15 -2.46 -2.54
C LEU A 123 -11.80 -3.76 -2.05
N ASN A 124 -12.19 -4.63 -2.96
CA ASN A 124 -12.73 -5.95 -2.70
C ASN A 124 -11.82 -7.00 -3.35
N TYR A 125 -11.43 -8.01 -2.57
CA TYR A 125 -10.71 -9.16 -3.07
C TYR A 125 -11.09 -10.40 -2.26
N GLY A 126 -11.73 -11.36 -2.93
CA GLY A 126 -12.22 -12.54 -2.24
C GLY A 126 -13.27 -12.20 -1.18
N SER A 127 -13.08 -12.69 0.05
CA SER A 127 -13.95 -12.36 1.20
C SER A 127 -13.61 -11.02 1.85
N HIS A 128 -12.56 -10.33 1.41
CA HIS A 128 -12.06 -9.13 2.07
C HIS A 128 -12.55 -7.85 1.41
N GLN A 129 -12.87 -6.85 2.23
CA GLN A 129 -13.11 -5.48 1.80
C GLN A 129 -12.30 -4.49 2.65
N TRP A 130 -11.58 -3.59 1.98
CA TRP A 130 -10.91 -2.44 2.58
C TRP A 130 -11.58 -1.16 2.13
N ARG A 131 -11.77 -0.21 3.04
CA ARG A 131 -12.30 1.13 2.76
C ARG A 131 -11.38 2.20 3.34
N GLY A 132 -11.29 3.35 2.69
CA GLY A 132 -10.43 4.44 3.14
C GLY A 132 -10.21 5.48 2.05
N ASP A 133 -9.03 6.08 2.03
CA ASP A 133 -8.49 6.81 0.90
C ASP A 133 -7.02 6.40 0.76
N PHE A 134 -6.74 5.56 -0.22
CA PHE A 134 -5.45 4.87 -0.33
C PHE A 134 -5.08 4.57 -1.78
N GLN A 135 -3.80 4.25 -1.96
CA GLN A 135 -3.26 3.68 -3.18
C GLN A 135 -3.07 2.18 -2.94
N PHE A 136 -3.22 1.34 -3.95
CA PHE A 136 -2.94 -0.09 -3.77
C PHE A 136 -2.38 -0.74 -5.02
N ASN A 137 -1.59 -1.78 -4.84
CA ASN A 137 -1.34 -2.79 -5.85
C ASN A 137 -1.65 -4.17 -5.27
N ILE A 138 -1.99 -5.12 -6.14
CA ILE A 138 -2.28 -6.49 -5.74
C ILE A 138 -1.80 -7.46 -6.82
N SER A 139 -1.00 -8.45 -6.47
CA SER A 139 -0.41 -9.38 -7.44
C SER A 139 0.03 -10.70 -6.81
N ARG A 140 0.59 -11.59 -7.65
CA ARG A 140 1.18 -12.86 -7.21
C ARG A 140 2.68 -12.78 -6.90
N TYR A 141 3.27 -11.58 -6.92
CA TYR A 141 4.70 -11.37 -6.80
C TYR A 141 5.00 -10.40 -5.65
N SER A 142 5.87 -10.79 -4.72
CA SER A 142 6.32 -9.91 -3.65
C SER A 142 7.18 -8.77 -4.20
N GLN A 143 7.26 -7.66 -3.45
CA GLN A 143 8.20 -6.58 -3.75
C GLN A 143 9.64 -7.08 -3.77
N GLN A 144 9.96 -8.05 -2.91
CA GLN A 144 11.28 -8.67 -2.86
C GLN A 144 11.57 -9.45 -4.15
N GLN A 145 10.65 -10.32 -4.60
CA GLN A 145 10.84 -11.07 -5.84
C GLN A 145 10.95 -10.14 -7.05
N LEU A 146 10.12 -9.09 -7.13
CA LEU A 146 10.22 -8.07 -8.19
C LEU A 146 11.59 -7.38 -8.19
N MET A 147 12.13 -7.05 -7.01
CA MET A 147 13.44 -6.40 -6.89
C MET A 147 14.61 -7.34 -7.24
N GLU A 148 14.52 -8.62 -6.90
CA GLU A 148 15.59 -9.61 -7.09
C GLU A 148 15.58 -10.25 -8.50
N THR A 149 14.47 -10.13 -9.24
CA THR A 149 14.30 -10.79 -10.54
C THR A 149 14.61 -9.85 -11.70
N SER A 150 15.58 -10.21 -12.55
CA SER A 150 16.02 -9.35 -13.66
C SER A 150 15.10 -9.37 -14.89
N HIS A 151 14.31 -10.42 -15.08
CA HIS A 151 13.45 -10.58 -16.26
C HIS A 151 12.11 -11.19 -15.89
N ARG A 152 11.01 -10.64 -16.42
CA ARG A 152 9.64 -11.09 -16.09
C ARG A 152 9.34 -12.57 -16.25
N HIS A 153 10.03 -13.26 -17.17
CA HIS A 153 9.80 -14.69 -17.42
C HIS A 153 10.41 -15.59 -16.33
N LEU A 154 11.23 -15.02 -15.43
CA LEU A 154 11.80 -15.71 -14.27
C LEU A 154 10.96 -15.50 -13.00
N LEU A 155 9.97 -14.60 -13.04
CA LEU A 155 9.02 -14.44 -11.95
C LEU A 155 8.20 -15.73 -11.81
N HIS A 156 7.92 -16.11 -10.58
CA HIS A 156 7.06 -17.24 -10.27
C HIS A 156 5.99 -16.78 -9.29
N ALA A 157 4.74 -17.11 -9.61
CA ALA A 157 3.62 -16.79 -8.72
C ALA A 157 3.86 -17.44 -7.35
N GLU A 158 3.88 -16.62 -6.31
CA GLU A 158 4.07 -17.07 -4.93
C GLU A 158 2.76 -17.66 -4.38
N GLU A 159 2.84 -18.33 -3.23
CA GLU A 159 1.63 -18.73 -2.50
C GLU A 159 0.78 -17.51 -2.16
N GLY A 160 -0.56 -17.65 -2.23
CA GLY A 160 -1.44 -16.54 -1.90
C GLY A 160 -1.31 -15.33 -2.82
N THR A 161 -1.66 -14.16 -2.31
CA THR A 161 -1.67 -12.89 -3.05
C THR A 161 -1.02 -11.79 -2.23
N TRP A 162 -0.06 -11.09 -2.82
CA TRP A 162 0.56 -9.92 -2.21
C TRP A 162 -0.31 -8.70 -2.40
N LEU A 163 -0.60 -8.01 -1.30
CA LEU A 163 -1.36 -6.77 -1.26
C LEU A 163 -0.49 -5.68 -0.60
N ASN A 164 -0.30 -4.58 -1.31
CA ASN A 164 0.28 -3.36 -0.79
C ASN A 164 -0.82 -2.29 -0.74
N ILE A 165 -1.10 -1.74 0.44
CA ILE A 165 -2.02 -0.61 0.63
C ILE A 165 -1.22 0.56 1.19
N ASP A 166 -1.11 1.62 0.41
CA ASP A 166 -0.36 2.82 0.74
C ASP A 166 -1.29 3.97 1.08
N GLY A 167 -1.06 4.62 2.22
CA GLY A 167 -1.65 5.94 2.45
C GLY A 167 -1.04 6.96 1.50
N PHE A 168 0.28 6.84 1.26
CA PHE A 168 1.06 7.74 0.41
C PHE A 168 2.08 6.96 -0.41
N HIS A 169 2.22 7.33 -1.67
CA HIS A 169 3.20 6.75 -2.61
C HIS A 169 3.93 7.90 -3.30
N MET A 170 5.23 7.77 -3.54
CA MET A 170 6.03 8.74 -4.28
C MET A 170 5.68 8.71 -5.78
N GLY A 171 5.89 9.83 -6.48
CA GLY A 171 5.82 9.84 -7.95
C GLY A 171 6.88 8.93 -8.59
N ILE A 172 6.65 8.53 -9.83
CA ILE A 172 7.55 7.65 -10.58
C ILE A 172 8.62 8.42 -11.39
N GLY A 173 8.40 9.71 -11.66
CA GLY A 173 9.28 10.53 -12.49
C GLY A 173 9.27 10.11 -13.96
N GLY A 174 10.31 10.51 -14.69
CA GLY A 174 10.46 10.13 -16.09
C GLY A 174 10.84 11.26 -17.05
N ASP A 175 11.14 12.47 -16.56
CA ASP A 175 11.74 13.53 -17.39
C ASP A 175 13.02 13.00 -18.09
N ASP A 176 13.79 12.22 -17.36
CA ASP A 176 14.78 11.27 -17.86
C ASP A 176 14.87 10.03 -16.93
N SER A 177 15.71 9.06 -17.31
CA SER A 177 15.93 7.81 -16.55
C SER A 177 17.39 7.58 -16.15
N TRP A 178 18.19 8.65 -16.06
CA TRP A 178 19.60 8.58 -15.65
C TRP A 178 19.96 9.63 -14.58
N SER A 179 18.99 10.42 -14.12
CA SER A 179 19.08 11.33 -12.99
C SER A 179 17.77 11.34 -12.19
N PRO A 180 17.74 11.87 -10.94
CA PRO A 180 16.50 12.00 -10.18
C PRO A 180 15.49 12.91 -10.90
N SER A 181 14.35 12.36 -11.30
CA SER A 181 13.35 13.05 -12.12
C SER A 181 11.94 13.10 -11.50
N VAL A 182 11.80 12.77 -10.22
CA VAL A 182 10.54 12.95 -9.48
C VAL A 182 10.46 14.37 -8.96
N SER A 183 9.48 15.14 -9.45
CA SER A 183 9.26 16.51 -9.00
C SER A 183 8.95 16.58 -7.49
N ALA A 184 9.31 17.70 -6.86
CA ALA A 184 9.29 17.85 -5.41
C ALA A 184 7.90 17.64 -4.78
N GLU A 185 6.83 18.05 -5.47
CA GLU A 185 5.44 17.88 -5.06
C GLU A 185 4.99 16.41 -5.00
N PHE A 186 5.71 15.50 -5.66
CA PHE A 186 5.46 14.06 -5.63
C PHE A 186 6.45 13.29 -4.76
N GLN A 187 7.35 14.00 -4.05
CA GLN A 187 8.22 13.40 -3.05
C GLN A 187 7.53 13.37 -1.68
N LEU A 188 7.78 12.33 -0.90
CA LEU A 188 7.21 12.20 0.44
C LEU A 188 7.99 13.03 1.49
N SER A 189 7.91 14.36 1.38
CA SER A 189 8.65 15.34 2.19
C SER A 189 7.95 15.91 3.43
N ALA A 190 6.68 15.58 3.70
CA ALA A 190 5.89 16.19 4.78
C ALA A 190 6.40 15.90 6.21
N GLY A 191 7.23 14.88 6.39
CA GLY A 191 7.79 14.46 7.69
C GLY A 191 6.79 13.77 8.63
N ARG A 192 5.49 14.07 8.52
CA ARG A 192 4.40 13.40 9.23
C ARG A 192 3.28 13.02 8.28
N TYR A 193 2.79 11.79 8.42
CA TYR A 193 1.76 11.21 7.56
C TYR A 193 0.68 10.54 8.40
N HIS A 194 -0.56 10.70 7.99
CA HIS A 194 -1.72 10.10 8.63
C HIS A 194 -2.60 9.43 7.57
N TYR A 195 -3.03 8.21 7.82
CA TYR A 195 -4.05 7.55 7.00
C TYR A 195 -4.88 6.57 7.82
N GLN A 196 -6.07 6.26 7.30
CA GLN A 196 -7.02 5.35 7.92
C GLN A 196 -7.57 4.35 6.92
N LEU A 197 -7.76 3.12 7.40
CA LEU A 197 -8.38 2.02 6.65
C LEU A 197 -9.42 1.36 7.53
N VAL A 198 -10.48 0.85 6.93
CA VAL A 198 -11.40 -0.10 7.58
C VAL A 198 -11.32 -1.40 6.83
N TRP A 199 -10.95 -2.48 7.51
CA TRP A 199 -10.99 -3.83 6.97
C TRP A 199 -12.16 -4.59 7.56
N CYS A 200 -12.88 -5.32 6.71
CA CYS A 200 -13.91 -6.26 7.13
C CYS A 200 -13.95 -7.44 6.16
N GLN A 201 -14.62 -8.51 6.59
CA GLN A 201 -15.00 -9.60 5.69
C GLN A 201 -16.45 -9.40 5.24
N LYS A 202 -16.72 -9.70 3.96
CA LYS A 202 -18.08 -9.84 3.43
C LYS A 202 -18.65 -11.20 3.78
#